data_AF-A0A2D9S6X9-F1
#
_entry.id   AF-A0A2D9S6X9-F1
#
_cell.length_a   1.000
_cell.length_b   1.000
_cell.length_c   1.000
_cell.angle_alpha   90.00
_cell.angle_beta   90.00
_cell.angle_gamma   90.00
#
_symmetry.space_group_name_H-M   'P 1'
#
loop_
_entity.id
_entity.type
_entity.pdbx_description
1 polymer ?
#
loop_
_entity_poly.entity_id
_entity_poly.type
_entity_poly.pdbx_seq_one_letter_code
_entity_poly.pdbx_strand_id
1 'polypeptide(L)'
;MYKYEHNTVVESNIETTFDWFEHEGSFRRLMPPWEVAEEVRADETLEVGSQRIFRFPMGPMKMTWIAEHTAYDPPHHFADKMVKGPFWRWHHDHNLTEVNGVTTVTDEVSYQVPFGPLGNLVDRILGGALVRSRVTRMFKARELRLQRDLQQHGKFANQSRKKVLIAGSSGCIGTQLVAFLDTGGHEVWRLVRRPAKVAAQELEWYPDKGELDASILEGFDVIIHLGGIGIGDKRWNKRRKQMIRDSRVNSTKLLADAISTLENKPECMMLASAVGWYGDRGDEQLTEDSTPGEGFLPDICREWEEAASTVEESGVRTVFLRTGIVLTATAGALGKMLLPFKMGAGGPIGNGKQWMSWISLDDEIYAINHLMMNTDSKGVYNLSAPNPIEQKKFAKTLGRVLRRPAFAPLPRFVVKILFGEMGEKLTLESQRVLPTRLTAEGYQFIHEDLEMGLRDTLGLWK
;
A
#
# COMPACT_ATOMS: atom_id res chain seq x y z
N MET A 1 8.57 22.30 27.12
CA MET A 1 7.97 22.14 25.78
C MET A 1 9.12 21.78 24.87
N TYR A 2 9.05 20.63 24.19
CA TYR A 2 10.09 20.21 23.25
C TYR A 2 9.83 20.85 21.89
N LYS A 3 10.90 21.22 21.19
CA LYS A 3 10.87 21.70 19.81
C LYS A 3 11.59 20.70 18.91
N TYR A 4 11.06 20.47 17.72
CA TYR A 4 11.63 19.63 16.70
C TYR A 4 11.44 20.32 15.35
N GLU A 5 12.48 20.33 14.52
CA GLU A 5 12.45 20.89 13.17
C GLU A 5 12.92 19.82 12.20
N HIS A 6 12.27 19.73 11.04
CA HIS A 6 12.67 18.84 9.95
C HIS A 6 12.49 19.56 8.61
N ASN A 7 13.49 19.46 7.75
CA ASN A 7 13.46 20.08 6.42
C ASN A 7 13.38 18.98 5.37
N THR A 8 12.39 19.08 4.50
CA THR A 8 12.19 18.20 3.34
C THR A 8 12.41 19.01 2.07
N VAL A 9 13.40 18.65 1.27
CA VAL A 9 13.65 19.27 -0.03
C VAL A 9 13.02 18.41 -1.13
N VAL A 10 12.26 19.02 -2.03
CA VAL A 10 11.61 18.35 -3.16
C VAL A 10 11.91 19.08 -4.46
N GLU A 11 12.20 18.30 -5.51
CA GLU A 11 12.48 18.78 -6.87
C GLU A 11 11.15 19.13 -7.58
N SER A 12 10.40 20.06 -7.01
CA SER A 12 9.10 20.55 -7.48
C SER A 12 8.88 21.98 -7.00
N ASN A 13 8.13 22.79 -7.77
CA ASN A 13 7.79 24.16 -7.39
C ASN A 13 6.79 24.19 -6.20
N ILE A 14 6.64 25.36 -5.59
CA ILE A 14 5.87 25.52 -4.35
C ILE A 14 4.39 25.23 -4.57
N GLU A 15 3.83 25.67 -5.69
CA GLU A 15 2.40 25.46 -6.02
C GLU A 15 2.07 23.98 -6.11
N THR A 16 2.85 23.22 -6.89
CA THR A 16 2.65 21.76 -7.03
C THR A 16 2.91 21.02 -5.72
N THR A 17 3.87 21.48 -4.93
CA THR A 17 4.17 20.87 -3.63
C THR A 17 3.05 21.15 -2.62
N PHE A 18 2.50 22.37 -2.61
CA PHE A 18 1.41 22.75 -1.72
C PHE A 18 0.11 22.05 -2.13
N ASP A 19 -0.23 22.05 -3.41
CA ASP A 19 -1.40 21.35 -3.98
C ASP A 19 -1.42 19.87 -3.58
N TRP A 20 -0.27 19.20 -3.59
CA TRP A 20 -0.15 17.82 -3.09
C TRP A 20 -0.63 17.64 -1.65
N PHE A 21 -0.39 18.62 -0.76
CA PHE A 21 -0.88 18.59 0.62
C PHE A 21 -2.38 18.82 0.74
N GLU A 22 -2.97 19.58 -0.19
CA GLU A 22 -4.41 19.92 -0.18
C GLU A 22 -5.29 18.71 -0.51
N HIS A 23 -4.76 17.76 -1.28
CA HIS A 23 -5.45 16.52 -1.61
C HIS A 23 -5.82 15.67 -0.37
N GLU A 24 -7.01 15.05 -0.40
CA GLU A 24 -7.55 14.21 0.70
C GLU A 24 -6.57 13.08 1.07
N GLY A 25 -5.97 12.47 0.05
CA GLY A 25 -5.03 11.37 0.12
C GLY A 25 -3.68 11.72 0.73
N SER A 26 -3.30 13.00 0.78
CA SER A 26 -1.98 13.44 1.24
C SER A 26 -1.67 12.92 2.64
N PHE A 27 -2.63 13.05 3.55
CA PHE A 27 -2.50 12.56 4.91
C PHE A 27 -2.27 11.05 4.95
N ARG A 28 -3.04 10.28 4.17
CA ARG A 28 -2.90 8.81 4.11
C ARG A 28 -1.51 8.40 3.61
N ARG A 29 -0.93 9.14 2.69
CA ARG A 29 0.42 8.93 2.16
C ARG A 29 1.48 9.25 3.21
N LEU A 30 1.33 10.37 3.91
CA LEU A 30 2.25 10.83 4.97
C LEU A 30 2.23 9.95 6.23
N MET A 31 1.17 9.17 6.45
CA MET A 31 1.09 8.29 7.62
C MET A 31 2.24 7.27 7.63
N PRO A 32 2.96 7.12 8.77
CA PRO A 32 4.04 6.16 8.86
C PRO A 32 3.60 4.74 8.50
N PRO A 33 4.33 4.03 7.62
CA PRO A 33 3.88 2.74 7.09
C PRO A 33 3.80 1.62 8.14
N TRP A 34 4.41 1.80 9.31
CA TRP A 34 4.35 0.87 10.44
C TRP A 34 3.22 1.14 11.44
N GLU A 35 2.43 2.20 11.25
CA GLU A 35 1.33 2.55 12.14
C GLU A 35 -0.02 2.21 11.49
N VAL A 36 -0.88 1.50 12.23
CA VAL A 36 -2.26 1.25 11.82
C VAL A 36 -3.09 2.44 12.26
N ALA A 37 -3.65 3.18 11.30
CA ALA A 37 -4.53 4.31 11.56
C ALA A 37 -5.86 4.15 10.81
N GLU A 38 -6.94 4.06 11.58
CA GLU A 38 -8.31 4.16 11.06
C GLU A 38 -8.67 5.65 10.99
N GLU A 39 -8.99 6.13 9.80
CA GLU A 39 -9.52 7.48 9.64
C GLU A 39 -11.03 7.45 9.85
N VAL A 40 -11.48 8.22 10.83
CA VAL A 40 -12.88 8.24 11.26
C VAL A 40 -13.64 9.34 10.54
N ARG A 41 -12.98 10.49 10.36
CA ARG A 41 -13.48 11.67 9.68
C ARG A 41 -12.29 12.51 9.24
N ALA A 42 -12.34 13.06 8.04
CA ALA A 42 -11.50 14.15 7.61
C ALA A 42 -12.41 15.17 6.94
N ASP A 43 -12.27 16.45 7.31
CA ASP A 43 -12.88 17.53 6.55
C ASP A 43 -12.10 17.70 5.22
N GLU A 44 -12.80 18.12 4.17
CA GLU A 44 -12.27 18.15 2.78
C GLU A 44 -11.25 19.27 2.54
N THR A 45 -11.09 20.21 3.48
CA THR A 45 -10.24 21.39 3.32
C THR A 45 -9.16 21.48 4.41
N LEU A 46 -8.12 22.27 4.16
CA LEU A 46 -7.11 22.65 5.17
C LEU A 46 -7.45 23.99 5.85
N GLU A 47 -8.64 24.55 5.62
CA GLU A 47 -9.05 25.83 6.20
C GLU A 47 -9.06 25.81 7.73
N VAL A 48 -8.86 26.99 8.33
CA VAL A 48 -8.83 27.14 9.79
C VAL A 48 -10.11 26.60 10.42
N GLY A 49 -9.94 25.72 11.40
CA GLY A 49 -11.03 25.05 12.11
C GLY A 49 -11.44 23.70 11.52
N SER A 50 -10.96 23.32 10.34
CA SER A 50 -11.18 21.99 9.79
C SER A 50 -10.47 20.93 10.64
N GLN A 51 -11.10 19.76 10.80
CA GLN A 51 -10.62 18.70 11.67
C GLN A 51 -10.37 17.38 10.93
N ARG A 52 -9.33 16.68 11.36
CA ARG A 52 -9.06 15.29 10.98
C ARG A 52 -8.99 14.40 12.22
N ILE A 53 -9.77 13.31 12.20
CA ILE A 53 -9.98 12.41 13.33
C ILE A 53 -9.48 11.00 12.97
N PHE A 54 -8.50 10.54 13.74
CA PHE A 54 -7.91 9.21 13.58
C PHE A 54 -8.10 8.37 14.84
N ARG A 55 -8.16 7.05 14.64
CA ARG A 55 -8.11 6.06 15.70
C ARG A 55 -6.93 5.13 15.49
N PHE A 56 -6.12 5.01 16.53
CA PHE A 56 -4.97 4.14 16.60
C PHE A 56 -5.23 3.00 17.59
N PRO A 57 -4.81 1.76 17.29
CA PRO A 57 -4.85 0.68 18.26
C PRO A 57 -3.83 0.94 19.38
N MET A 58 -4.26 0.81 20.63
CA MET A 58 -3.43 0.93 21.83
C MET A 58 -3.68 -0.28 22.74
N GLY A 59 -3.30 -1.47 22.27
CA GLY A 59 -3.64 -2.73 22.91
C GLY A 59 -5.15 -2.99 22.87
N PRO A 60 -5.82 -3.28 24.00
CA PRO A 60 -7.26 -3.52 24.02
C PRO A 60 -8.10 -2.24 23.87
N MET A 61 -7.50 -1.06 23.96
CA MET A 61 -8.17 0.24 23.80
C MET A 61 -7.84 0.87 22.44
N LYS A 62 -8.70 1.78 21.98
CA LYS A 62 -8.41 2.66 20.84
C LYS A 62 -8.08 4.06 21.35
N MET A 63 -7.00 4.65 20.85
CA MET A 63 -6.64 6.03 21.11
C MET A 63 -7.13 6.90 19.96
N THR A 64 -7.86 7.97 20.26
CA THR A 64 -8.33 8.94 19.26
C THR A 64 -7.40 10.12 19.19
N TRP A 65 -6.94 10.45 17.98
CA TRP A 65 -6.27 11.69 17.65
C TRP A 65 -7.23 12.63 16.92
N ILE A 66 -7.35 13.88 17.36
CA ILE A 66 -8.09 14.94 16.68
C ILE A 66 -7.08 16.05 16.38
N ALA A 67 -6.79 16.26 15.10
CA ALA A 67 -6.02 17.39 14.60
C ALA A 67 -6.99 18.47 14.12
N GLU A 68 -6.68 19.74 14.39
CA GLU A 68 -7.45 20.91 13.93
C GLU A 68 -6.48 21.90 13.28
N HIS A 69 -6.81 22.37 12.08
CA HIS A 69 -6.00 23.37 11.39
C HIS A 69 -6.14 24.74 12.06
N THR A 70 -5.02 25.41 12.26
CA THR A 70 -4.90 26.68 12.97
C THR A 70 -4.40 27.82 12.10
N ALA A 71 -3.78 27.52 10.97
CA ALA A 71 -3.34 28.50 9.97
C ALA A 71 -3.42 27.88 8.57
N TYR A 72 -3.68 28.74 7.59
CA TYR A 72 -3.78 28.38 6.18
C TYR A 72 -3.51 29.66 5.35
N ASP A 73 -2.38 29.69 4.65
CA ASP A 73 -1.88 30.78 3.80
C ASP A 73 -1.20 30.17 2.56
N PRO A 74 -1.98 29.65 1.59
CA PRO A 74 -1.43 29.00 0.41
C PRO A 74 -0.64 29.98 -0.49
N PRO A 75 0.44 29.53 -1.16
CA PRO A 75 1.06 28.21 -1.06
C PRO A 75 2.19 28.13 0.01
N HIS A 76 2.23 29.06 0.98
CA HIS A 76 3.41 29.27 1.83
C HIS A 76 3.33 28.60 3.19
N HIS A 77 2.14 28.51 3.80
CA HIS A 77 2.03 28.07 5.19
C HIS A 77 0.69 27.39 5.49
N PHE A 78 0.75 26.35 6.31
CA PHE A 78 -0.40 25.86 7.05
C PHE A 78 0.07 25.27 8.38
N ALA A 79 -0.84 25.17 9.35
CA ALA A 79 -0.51 24.63 10.67
C ALA A 79 -1.66 23.85 11.27
N ASP A 80 -1.32 22.87 12.10
CA ASP A 80 -2.28 22.05 12.85
C ASP A 80 -1.91 21.93 14.33
N LYS A 81 -2.92 21.83 15.18
CA LYS A 81 -2.77 21.49 16.59
C LYS A 81 -3.53 20.21 16.91
N MET A 82 -3.06 19.48 17.90
CA MET A 82 -3.79 18.36 18.46
C MET A 82 -4.79 18.83 19.52
N VAL A 83 -6.08 18.64 19.25
CA VAL A 83 -7.18 18.89 20.19
C VAL A 83 -7.31 17.74 21.20
N LYS A 84 -7.10 16.50 20.74
CA LYS A 84 -7.15 15.28 21.56
C LYS A 84 -6.12 14.29 21.04
N GLY A 85 -5.40 13.62 21.94
CA GLY A 85 -4.47 12.57 21.56
C GLY A 85 -3.50 12.21 22.69
N PRO A 86 -2.36 11.58 22.37
CA PRO A 86 -1.43 11.01 23.36
C PRO A 86 -0.49 12.05 23.98
N PHE A 87 -0.39 13.25 23.40
CA PHE A 87 0.39 14.35 23.96
C PHE A 87 -0.47 15.24 24.88
N TRP A 88 0.16 16.08 25.70
CA TRP A 88 -0.56 17.16 26.38
C TRP A 88 -0.72 18.39 25.49
N ARG A 89 0.26 18.62 24.60
CA ARG A 89 0.22 19.64 23.56
C ARG A 89 0.98 19.14 22.34
N TRP A 90 0.49 19.47 21.16
CA TRP A 90 1.16 19.26 19.88
C TRP A 90 0.70 20.36 18.94
N HIS A 91 1.65 21.14 18.43
CA HIS A 91 1.47 22.16 17.42
C HIS A 91 2.49 21.85 16.32
N HIS A 92 2.05 21.84 15.08
CA HIS A 92 2.87 21.55 13.92
C HIS A 92 2.62 22.61 12.85
N ASP A 93 3.68 23.36 12.53
CA ASP A 93 3.72 24.36 11.47
C ASP A 93 4.45 23.79 10.24
N HIS A 94 3.92 24.06 9.06
CA HIS A 94 4.47 23.66 7.78
C HIS A 94 4.73 24.93 6.98
N ASN A 95 6.01 25.27 6.77
CA ASN A 95 6.40 26.44 5.98
C ASN A 95 7.03 25.97 4.69
N LEU A 96 6.60 26.53 3.56
CA LEU A 96 7.12 26.19 2.24
C LEU A 96 7.85 27.41 1.66
N THR A 97 9.04 27.16 1.13
CA THR A 97 9.84 28.18 0.43
C THR A 97 10.40 27.60 -0.85
N GLU A 98 10.41 28.39 -1.93
CA GLU A 98 10.96 27.97 -3.22
C GLU A 98 12.22 28.75 -3.56
N VAL A 99 13.24 28.03 -4.05
CA VAL A 99 14.41 28.62 -4.69
C VAL A 99 14.68 27.86 -5.99
N ASN A 100 14.65 28.55 -7.12
CA ASN A 100 14.92 27.98 -8.46
C ASN A 100 14.06 26.75 -8.80
N GLY A 101 12.76 26.77 -8.51
CA GLY A 101 11.86 25.63 -8.81
C GLY A 101 11.98 24.44 -7.86
N VAL A 102 12.77 24.55 -6.79
CA VAL A 102 12.94 23.54 -5.75
C VAL A 102 12.32 24.05 -4.46
N THR A 103 11.44 23.25 -3.88
CA THR A 103 10.72 23.62 -2.65
C THR A 103 11.37 22.98 -1.43
N THR A 104 11.55 23.78 -0.37
CA THR A 104 11.86 23.28 0.97
C THR A 104 10.61 23.41 1.83
N VAL A 105 10.14 22.27 2.35
CA VAL A 105 9.09 22.19 3.37
C VAL A 105 9.76 22.07 4.73
N THR A 106 9.60 23.09 5.57
CA THR A 106 10.09 23.17 6.94
C THR A 106 8.96 22.84 7.91
N ASP A 107 9.04 21.65 8.51
CA ASP A 107 8.15 21.18 9.55
C ASP A 107 8.68 21.58 10.93
N GLU A 108 7.98 22.45 11.63
CA GLU A 108 8.28 22.82 13.02
C GLU A 108 7.23 22.25 13.98
N VAL A 109 7.65 21.39 14.91
CA VAL A 109 6.77 20.78 15.91
C VAL A 109 7.12 21.23 17.32
N SER A 110 6.13 21.78 18.01
CA SER A 110 6.17 22.04 19.45
C SER A 110 5.27 21.06 20.20
N TYR A 111 5.84 20.21 21.07
CA TYR A 111 5.07 19.18 21.76
C TYR A 111 5.40 19.03 23.26
N GLN A 112 4.46 18.44 24.00
CA GLN A 112 4.60 18.11 25.42
C GLN A 112 4.07 16.70 25.70
N VAL A 113 4.89 15.87 26.33
CA VAL A 113 4.55 14.48 26.69
C VAL A 113 3.66 14.41 27.95
N PRO A 114 2.84 13.34 28.11
CA PRO A 114 2.02 13.16 29.31
C PRO A 114 2.85 12.91 30.58
N PHE A 115 2.24 13.13 31.75
CA PHE A 115 2.81 12.98 33.10
C PHE A 115 3.83 14.03 33.57
N GLY A 116 4.01 15.14 32.85
CA GLY A 116 4.65 16.35 33.38
C GLY A 116 6.06 16.10 33.91
N PRO A 117 6.49 16.67 35.05
CA PRO A 117 7.82 16.46 35.61
C PRO A 117 8.18 14.99 35.89
N LEU A 118 7.20 14.11 36.16
CA LEU A 118 7.41 12.68 36.42
C LEU A 118 7.61 11.89 35.11
N GLY A 119 6.84 12.26 34.07
CA GLY A 119 7.09 11.84 32.69
C GLY A 119 8.45 12.34 32.21
N ASN A 120 8.79 13.60 32.49
CA ASN A 120 10.12 14.20 32.28
C ASN A 120 11.21 13.57 33.14
N LEU A 121 10.91 12.81 34.20
CA LEU A 121 11.91 12.08 35.00
C LEU A 121 12.25 10.76 34.31
N VAL A 122 11.24 10.02 33.83
CA VAL A 122 11.44 8.83 32.97
C VAL A 122 12.08 9.24 31.63
N ASP A 123 11.67 10.37 31.06
CA ASP A 123 12.30 11.02 29.91
C ASP A 123 13.66 11.64 30.24
N ARG A 124 14.00 12.02 31.47
CA ARG A 124 15.37 12.47 31.83
C ARG A 124 16.31 11.28 32.04
N ILE A 125 15.80 10.16 32.54
CA ILE A 125 16.57 8.93 32.76
C ILE A 125 16.79 8.19 31.42
N LEU A 126 15.84 8.25 30.48
CA LEU A 126 15.95 7.72 29.11
C LEU A 126 16.13 8.81 28.03
N GLY A 127 16.39 10.05 28.47
CA GLY A 127 16.86 11.20 27.69
C GLY A 127 15.93 11.83 26.64
N GLY A 128 14.60 11.69 26.68
CA GLY A 128 13.70 12.20 25.62
C GLY A 128 13.95 11.56 24.26
N ALA A 129 14.92 10.64 24.19
CA ALA A 129 15.52 10.10 22.99
C ALA A 129 14.56 9.12 22.32
N LEU A 130 13.72 8.43 23.08
CA LEU A 130 12.72 7.50 22.55
C LEU A 130 11.61 8.24 21.81
N VAL A 131 11.03 9.29 22.40
CA VAL A 131 9.99 10.11 21.74
C VAL A 131 10.59 10.87 20.57
N ARG A 132 11.73 11.54 20.76
CA ARG A 132 12.42 12.24 19.68
C ARG A 132 12.79 11.31 18.53
N SER A 133 13.32 10.12 18.80
CA SER A 133 13.61 9.11 17.76
C SER A 133 12.35 8.65 17.02
N ARG A 134 11.21 8.52 17.70
CA ARG A 134 9.93 8.21 17.04
C ARG A 134 9.48 9.37 16.14
N VAL A 135 9.56 10.62 16.62
CA VAL A 135 9.23 11.82 15.85
C VAL A 135 10.16 11.94 14.63
N THR A 136 11.47 11.77 14.81
CA THR A 136 12.45 11.77 13.71
C THR A 136 12.15 10.73 12.65
N ARG A 137 11.80 9.50 13.05
CA ARG A 137 11.41 8.46 12.09
C ARG A 137 10.12 8.80 11.36
N MET A 138 9.13 9.35 12.07
CA MET A 138 7.87 9.79 11.46
C MET A 138 8.14 10.86 10.39
N PHE A 139 8.91 11.91 10.70
CA PHE A 139 9.25 12.94 9.73
C PHE A 139 10.13 12.43 8.59
N LYS A 140 11.05 11.50 8.85
CA LYS A 140 11.79 10.84 7.77
C LYS A 140 10.89 10.05 6.82
N ALA A 141 9.85 9.38 7.34
CA ALA A 141 8.85 8.70 6.51
C ALA A 141 8.08 9.69 5.63
N ARG A 142 7.68 10.83 6.21
CA ARG A 142 6.97 11.91 5.51
C ARG A 142 7.83 12.52 4.41
N GLU A 143 9.08 12.84 4.72
CA GLU A 143 10.07 13.34 3.77
C GLU A 143 10.20 12.42 2.56
N LEU A 144 10.51 11.14 2.81
CA LEU A 144 10.69 10.15 1.76
C LEU A 144 9.40 9.95 0.94
N ARG A 145 8.24 9.97 1.59
CA ARG A 145 6.96 9.85 0.89
C ARG A 145 6.72 11.02 -0.06
N LEU A 146 6.85 12.24 0.44
CA LEU A 146 6.60 13.45 -0.35
C LEU A 146 7.54 13.52 -1.56
N GLN A 147 8.84 13.28 -1.34
CA GLN A 147 9.84 13.23 -2.40
C GLN A 147 9.48 12.21 -3.48
N ARG A 148 9.13 10.98 -3.07
CA ARG A 148 8.82 9.90 -4.00
C ARG A 148 7.50 10.15 -4.74
N ASP A 149 6.44 10.58 -4.05
CA ASP A 149 5.14 10.81 -4.68
C ASP A 149 5.26 11.93 -5.73
N LEU A 150 5.87 13.07 -5.39
CA LEU A 150 6.10 14.17 -6.35
C LEU A 150 6.98 13.74 -7.52
N GLN A 151 8.03 12.95 -7.27
CA GLN A 151 8.87 12.41 -8.35
C GLN A 151 8.07 11.50 -9.29
N GLN A 152 7.20 10.64 -8.77
CA GLN A 152 6.40 9.72 -9.59
C GLN A 152 5.31 10.44 -10.37
N HIS A 153 4.64 11.43 -9.77
CA HIS A 153 3.68 12.29 -10.46
C HIS A 153 4.36 13.11 -11.57
N GLY A 154 5.55 13.64 -11.29
CA GLY A 154 6.35 14.41 -12.24
C GLY A 154 6.69 13.66 -13.53
N LYS A 155 6.84 12.33 -13.49
CA LYS A 155 7.09 11.50 -14.70
C LYS A 155 5.98 11.60 -15.75
N PHE A 156 4.76 11.92 -15.32
CA PHE A 156 3.57 12.00 -16.18
C PHE A 156 2.91 13.38 -16.13
N ALA A 157 3.65 14.42 -15.71
CA ALA A 157 3.13 15.78 -15.59
C ALA A 157 2.53 16.33 -16.90
N ASN A 158 3.08 15.92 -18.04
CA ASN A 158 2.64 16.35 -19.38
C ASN A 158 1.43 15.56 -19.93
N GLN A 159 0.90 14.59 -19.19
CA GLN A 159 -0.26 13.79 -19.59
C GLN A 159 -1.52 14.23 -18.86
N SER A 160 -2.69 13.97 -19.46
CA SER A 160 -3.97 14.29 -18.82
C SER A 160 -4.21 13.44 -17.57
N ARG A 161 -4.90 14.04 -16.60
CA ARG A 161 -5.38 13.30 -15.43
C ARG A 161 -6.52 12.38 -15.82
N LYS A 162 -6.54 11.23 -15.18
CA LYS A 162 -7.51 10.15 -15.41
C LYS A 162 -8.63 10.18 -14.38
N LYS A 163 -9.84 9.84 -14.82
CA LYS A 163 -10.94 9.44 -13.95
C LYS A 163 -10.90 7.93 -13.73
N VAL A 164 -10.62 7.52 -12.49
CA VAL A 164 -10.28 6.14 -12.14
C VAL A 164 -11.30 5.55 -11.18
N LEU A 165 -11.87 4.39 -11.52
CA LEU A 165 -12.74 3.62 -10.62
C LEU A 165 -11.98 2.44 -10.01
N ILE A 166 -11.97 2.33 -8.68
CA ILE A 166 -11.22 1.28 -7.97
C ILE A 166 -12.14 0.38 -7.14
N ALA A 167 -12.25 -0.88 -7.55
CA ALA A 167 -12.85 -1.95 -6.77
C ALA A 167 -11.81 -2.58 -5.84
N GLY A 168 -12.15 -2.76 -4.56
CA GLY A 168 -11.17 -3.20 -3.54
C GLY A 168 -10.34 -2.07 -2.94
N SER A 169 -10.81 -0.82 -3.09
CA SER A 169 -10.20 0.41 -2.56
C SER A 169 -10.00 0.43 -1.03
N SER A 170 -10.77 -0.35 -0.26
CA SER A 170 -10.59 -0.46 1.20
C SER A 170 -9.48 -1.43 1.62
N GLY A 171 -8.85 -2.14 0.67
CA GLY A 171 -7.77 -3.07 0.94
C GLY A 171 -6.44 -2.37 1.21
N CYS A 172 -5.41 -3.14 1.59
CA CYS A 172 -4.09 -2.61 1.89
C CYS A 172 -3.46 -1.85 0.70
N ILE A 173 -3.51 -2.44 -0.50
CA ILE A 173 -3.01 -1.81 -1.73
C ILE A 173 -3.96 -0.70 -2.15
N GLY A 174 -5.26 -1.00 -2.27
CA GLY A 174 -6.28 -0.05 -2.72
C GLY A 174 -6.32 1.26 -1.93
N THR A 175 -6.14 1.21 -0.60
CA THR A 175 -6.17 2.42 0.24
C THR A 175 -5.02 3.35 -0.10
N GLN A 176 -3.83 2.78 -0.34
CA GLN A 176 -2.64 3.55 -0.70
C GLN A 176 -2.67 3.99 -2.17
N LEU A 177 -3.25 3.18 -3.06
CA LEU A 177 -3.42 3.53 -4.47
C LEU A 177 -4.37 4.71 -4.64
N VAL A 178 -5.53 4.68 -3.98
CA VAL A 178 -6.50 5.79 -4.01
C VAL A 178 -5.82 7.08 -3.54
N ALA A 179 -5.15 7.03 -2.39
CA ALA A 179 -4.49 8.20 -1.83
C ALA A 179 -3.38 8.73 -2.73
N PHE A 180 -2.60 7.84 -3.36
CA PHE A 180 -1.54 8.24 -4.26
C PHE A 180 -2.09 8.89 -5.53
N LEU A 181 -3.08 8.27 -6.18
CA LEU A 181 -3.69 8.80 -7.40
C LEU A 181 -4.41 10.13 -7.15
N ASP A 182 -5.12 10.26 -6.02
CA ASP A 182 -5.73 11.53 -5.62
C ASP A 182 -4.67 12.63 -5.50
N THR A 183 -3.57 12.41 -4.76
CA THR A 183 -2.47 13.40 -4.67
C THR A 183 -1.75 13.68 -5.99
N GLY A 184 -2.02 12.90 -7.04
CA GLY A 184 -1.52 13.15 -8.39
C GLY A 184 -2.47 14.01 -9.22
N GLY A 185 -3.64 14.38 -8.69
CA GLY A 185 -4.69 15.11 -9.39
C GLY A 185 -5.65 14.23 -10.20
N HIS A 186 -5.65 12.91 -10.00
CA HIS A 186 -6.63 12.02 -10.63
C HIS A 186 -8.00 12.11 -9.95
N GLU A 187 -9.09 11.97 -10.71
CA GLU A 187 -10.44 11.86 -10.14
C GLU A 187 -10.70 10.40 -9.73
N VAL A 188 -10.64 10.08 -8.43
CA VAL A 188 -10.66 8.69 -7.97
C VAL A 188 -11.97 8.30 -7.31
N TRP A 189 -12.71 7.38 -7.94
CA TRP A 189 -13.94 6.79 -7.42
C TRP A 189 -13.71 5.40 -6.84
N ARG A 190 -14.52 5.04 -5.85
CA ARG A 190 -14.41 3.79 -5.09
C ARG A 190 -15.64 2.92 -5.35
N LEU A 191 -15.45 1.72 -5.88
CA LEU A 191 -16.53 0.74 -6.07
C LEU A 191 -16.69 -0.12 -4.81
N VAL A 192 -17.75 0.12 -4.04
CA VAL A 192 -17.93 -0.39 -2.66
C VAL A 192 -19.07 -1.39 -2.53
N ARG A 193 -18.90 -2.37 -1.63
CA ARG A 193 -19.86 -3.48 -1.39
C ARG A 193 -20.85 -3.21 -0.25
N ARG A 194 -21.16 -1.95 -0.04
CA ARG A 194 -22.06 -1.43 1.00
C ARG A 194 -22.79 -0.21 0.42
N PRO A 195 -23.84 0.27 1.09
CA PRO A 195 -24.42 1.56 0.73
C PRO A 195 -23.33 2.63 0.61
N ALA A 196 -23.32 3.35 -0.51
CA ALA A 196 -22.40 4.44 -0.77
C ALA A 196 -22.70 5.57 0.20
N LYS A 197 -21.66 6.22 0.70
CA LYS A 197 -21.82 7.41 1.52
C LYS A 197 -22.20 8.59 0.64
N VAL A 198 -23.25 9.30 1.02
CA VAL A 198 -23.64 10.57 0.38
C VAL A 198 -22.45 11.53 0.42
N ALA A 199 -22.15 12.18 -0.70
CA ALA A 199 -21.01 13.08 -0.92
C ALA A 199 -19.61 12.42 -0.91
N ALA A 200 -19.50 11.10 -0.79
CA ALA A 200 -18.25 10.41 -1.08
C ALA A 200 -18.22 10.02 -2.57
N GLN A 201 -17.05 10.09 -3.22
CA GLN A 201 -16.81 9.52 -4.56
C GLN A 201 -16.87 7.98 -4.49
N GLU A 202 -18.06 7.44 -4.23
CA GLU A 202 -18.37 6.03 -4.02
C GLU A 202 -19.50 5.60 -4.93
N LEU A 203 -19.35 4.43 -5.55
CA LEU A 203 -20.37 3.75 -6.34
C LEU A 203 -20.64 2.37 -5.73
N GLU A 204 -21.89 1.93 -5.79
CA GLU A 204 -22.29 0.66 -5.19
C GLU A 204 -22.22 -0.49 -6.19
N TRP A 205 -21.85 -1.67 -5.67
CA TRP A 205 -22.04 -2.94 -6.37
C TRP A 205 -22.13 -4.10 -5.37
N TYR A 206 -22.76 -5.20 -5.76
CA TYR A 206 -22.88 -6.39 -4.93
C TYR A 206 -22.50 -7.64 -5.73
N PRO A 207 -21.19 -7.91 -5.90
CA PRO A 207 -20.72 -9.03 -6.72
C PRO A 207 -21.14 -10.40 -6.16
N ASP A 208 -21.31 -10.52 -4.85
CA ASP A 208 -21.82 -11.75 -4.21
C ASP A 208 -23.28 -12.05 -4.59
N LYS A 209 -24.01 -11.06 -5.13
CA LYS A 209 -25.38 -11.17 -5.63
C LYS A 209 -25.47 -11.08 -7.15
N GLY A 210 -24.37 -10.81 -7.85
CA GLY A 210 -24.38 -10.53 -9.29
C GLY A 210 -25.02 -9.18 -9.66
N GLU A 211 -25.09 -8.23 -8.73
CA GLU A 211 -25.74 -6.93 -8.95
C GLU A 211 -24.69 -5.84 -9.24
N LEU A 212 -24.77 -5.25 -10.42
CA LEU A 212 -24.03 -4.08 -10.85
C LEU A 212 -24.82 -3.38 -11.95
N ASP A 213 -25.16 -2.12 -11.75
CA ASP A 213 -25.71 -1.28 -12.83
C ASP A 213 -24.55 -0.84 -13.73
N ALA A 214 -24.51 -1.31 -14.97
CA ALA A 214 -23.43 -0.99 -15.89
C ALA A 214 -23.34 0.52 -16.18
N SER A 215 -24.45 1.26 -16.15
CA SER A 215 -24.46 2.69 -16.49
C SER A 215 -23.60 3.54 -15.56
N ILE A 216 -23.36 3.08 -14.32
CA ILE A 216 -22.50 3.79 -13.37
C ILE A 216 -21.01 3.72 -13.74
N LEU A 217 -20.64 2.88 -14.70
CA LEU A 217 -19.27 2.73 -15.19
C LEU A 217 -18.96 3.65 -16.39
N GLU A 218 -19.97 4.33 -16.96
CA GLU A 218 -19.79 5.26 -18.08
C GLU A 218 -18.90 6.45 -17.68
N GLY A 219 -18.02 6.85 -18.61
CA GLY A 219 -17.18 8.03 -18.46
C GLY A 219 -15.94 7.86 -17.57
N PHE A 220 -15.65 6.65 -17.08
CA PHE A 220 -14.36 6.34 -16.45
C PHE A 220 -13.29 6.05 -17.52
N ASP A 221 -12.09 6.63 -17.35
CA ASP A 221 -10.96 6.32 -18.22
C ASP A 221 -10.38 4.94 -17.85
N VAL A 222 -10.22 4.68 -16.56
CA VAL A 222 -9.57 3.46 -16.06
C VAL A 222 -10.39 2.80 -14.97
N ILE A 223 -10.53 1.48 -15.06
CA ILE A 223 -11.16 0.67 -14.02
C ILE A 223 -10.12 -0.32 -13.45
N ILE A 224 -9.89 -0.26 -12.14
CA ILE A 224 -8.91 -1.10 -11.43
C ILE A 224 -9.65 -2.04 -10.47
N HIS A 225 -9.51 -3.35 -10.66
CA HIS A 225 -10.08 -4.36 -9.79
C HIS A 225 -9.02 -5.05 -8.92
N LEU A 226 -8.92 -4.61 -7.67
CA LEU A 226 -8.07 -5.19 -6.60
C LEU A 226 -8.85 -6.09 -5.63
N GLY A 227 -10.11 -6.38 -5.96
CA GLY A 227 -11.05 -7.01 -5.05
C GLY A 227 -10.82 -8.52 -4.92
N GLY A 228 -10.86 -9.01 -3.69
CA GLY A 228 -10.80 -10.43 -3.39
C GLY A 228 -10.64 -10.65 -1.89
N ILE A 229 -11.15 -11.75 -1.36
CA ILE A 229 -10.91 -12.07 0.06
C ILE A 229 -9.45 -12.50 0.26
N GLY A 230 -8.87 -12.19 1.42
CA GLY A 230 -7.48 -12.50 1.72
C GLY A 230 -7.23 -14.01 1.79
N ILE A 231 -6.28 -14.48 0.98
CA ILE A 231 -5.95 -15.91 0.86
C ILE A 231 -5.38 -16.48 2.17
N GLY A 232 -4.69 -15.66 2.95
CA GLY A 232 -4.03 -16.05 4.21
C GLY A 232 -4.82 -15.72 5.48
N ASP A 233 -6.08 -15.28 5.39
CA ASP A 233 -6.83 -14.80 6.57
C ASP A 233 -7.36 -15.93 7.45
N LYS A 234 -7.69 -17.06 6.84
CA LYS A 234 -8.30 -18.23 7.50
C LYS A 234 -7.79 -19.51 6.86
N ARG A 235 -7.67 -20.58 7.66
CA ARG A 235 -7.31 -21.92 7.17
C ARG A 235 -8.21 -22.36 6.01
N TRP A 236 -7.63 -23.07 5.06
CA TRP A 236 -8.37 -23.55 3.89
C TRP A 236 -9.13 -24.83 4.20
N ASN A 237 -10.42 -24.80 3.89
CA ASN A 237 -11.30 -25.93 3.71
C ASN A 237 -12.03 -25.74 2.37
N LYS A 238 -12.80 -26.73 1.91
CA LYS A 238 -13.52 -26.65 0.62
C LYS A 238 -14.34 -25.36 0.46
N ARG A 239 -15.11 -24.97 1.49
CA ARG A 239 -15.91 -23.75 1.49
C ARG A 239 -15.06 -22.48 1.39
N ARG A 240 -13.94 -22.40 2.12
CA ARG A 240 -13.02 -21.25 2.05
C ARG A 240 -12.35 -21.16 0.70
N LYS A 241 -11.96 -22.29 0.11
CA LYS A 241 -11.38 -22.36 -1.23
C LYS A 241 -12.36 -21.85 -2.29
N GLN A 242 -13.63 -22.28 -2.21
CA GLN A 242 -14.70 -21.78 -3.08
C GLN A 242 -14.90 -20.26 -2.91
N MET A 243 -15.00 -19.75 -1.68
CA MET A 243 -15.13 -18.31 -1.45
C MET A 243 -13.93 -17.51 -2.01
N ILE A 244 -12.71 -18.05 -1.91
CA ILE A 244 -11.50 -17.41 -2.46
C ILE A 244 -11.62 -17.24 -3.98
N ARG A 245 -12.05 -18.30 -4.66
CA ARG A 245 -12.31 -18.33 -6.10
C ARG A 245 -13.44 -17.37 -6.48
N ASP A 246 -14.61 -17.53 -5.89
CA ASP A 246 -15.82 -16.77 -6.25
C ASP A 246 -15.63 -15.26 -6.06
N SER A 247 -14.95 -14.86 -4.97
CA SER A 247 -14.67 -13.43 -4.69
C SER A 247 -13.73 -12.75 -5.69
N ARG A 248 -13.19 -13.50 -6.65
CA ARG A 248 -12.28 -13.04 -7.71
C ARG A 248 -12.91 -13.27 -9.07
N VAL A 249 -13.26 -14.52 -9.37
CA VAL A 249 -13.78 -14.93 -10.68
C VAL A 249 -15.13 -14.28 -10.94
N ASN A 250 -16.08 -14.39 -10.00
CA ASN A 250 -17.45 -13.89 -10.23
C ASN A 250 -17.48 -12.36 -10.24
N SER A 251 -16.72 -11.70 -9.36
CA SER A 251 -16.63 -10.24 -9.33
C SER A 251 -15.95 -9.67 -10.58
N THR A 252 -14.91 -10.34 -11.08
CA THR A 252 -14.24 -9.96 -12.32
C THR A 252 -15.16 -10.16 -13.50
N LYS A 253 -15.85 -11.31 -13.61
CA LYS A 253 -16.79 -11.57 -14.69
C LYS A 253 -17.92 -10.55 -14.73
N LEU A 254 -18.52 -10.24 -13.57
CA LEU A 254 -19.57 -9.24 -13.46
C LEU A 254 -19.12 -7.86 -13.97
N LEU A 255 -17.93 -7.42 -13.54
CA LEU A 255 -17.37 -6.15 -13.96
C LEU A 255 -17.01 -6.16 -15.45
N ALA A 256 -16.43 -7.26 -15.93
CA ALA A 256 -16.05 -7.40 -17.32
C ALA A 256 -17.26 -7.37 -18.26
N ASP A 257 -18.32 -8.08 -17.90
CA ASP A 257 -19.57 -8.09 -18.66
C ASP A 257 -20.21 -6.71 -18.70
N ALA A 258 -20.28 -6.02 -17.56
CA ALA A 258 -20.82 -4.66 -17.51
C ALA A 258 -20.00 -3.68 -18.38
N ILE A 259 -18.67 -3.76 -18.34
CA ILE A 259 -17.80 -2.92 -19.18
C ILE A 259 -18.02 -3.19 -20.67
N SER A 260 -18.18 -4.45 -21.05
CA SER A 260 -18.36 -4.82 -22.47
C SER A 260 -19.64 -4.23 -23.08
N THR A 261 -20.66 -3.96 -22.26
CA THR A 261 -21.94 -3.38 -22.69
C THR A 261 -21.94 -1.86 -22.80
N LEU A 262 -20.90 -1.17 -22.34
CA LEU A 262 -20.84 0.29 -22.35
C LEU A 262 -20.75 0.86 -23.77
N GLU A 263 -21.33 2.04 -23.96
CA GLU A 263 -21.16 2.83 -25.18
C GLU A 263 -19.77 3.47 -25.18
N ASN A 264 -19.40 4.16 -24.10
CA ASN A 264 -18.06 4.73 -23.91
C ASN A 264 -17.28 3.85 -22.93
N LYS A 265 -16.55 2.89 -23.50
CA LYS A 265 -15.71 1.97 -22.74
C LYS A 265 -14.49 2.71 -22.15
N PRO A 266 -13.99 2.28 -20.97
CA PRO A 266 -12.73 2.78 -20.44
C PRO A 266 -11.58 2.45 -21.39
N GLU A 267 -10.56 3.31 -21.39
CA GLU A 267 -9.32 3.05 -22.13
C GLU A 267 -8.53 1.87 -21.54
N CYS A 268 -8.73 1.54 -20.26
CA CYS A 268 -8.00 0.47 -19.60
C CYS A 268 -8.79 -0.22 -18.47
N MET A 269 -8.67 -1.55 -18.40
CA MET A 269 -9.00 -2.34 -17.22
C MET A 269 -7.72 -2.93 -16.62
N MET A 270 -7.47 -2.69 -15.35
CA MET A 270 -6.36 -3.31 -14.62
C MET A 270 -6.91 -4.31 -13.61
N LEU A 271 -6.47 -5.56 -13.70
CA LEU A 271 -6.95 -6.64 -12.84
C LEU A 271 -5.81 -7.14 -11.95
N ALA A 272 -6.04 -7.16 -10.64
CA ALA A 272 -5.15 -7.87 -9.74
C ALA A 272 -5.05 -9.35 -10.12
N SER A 273 -3.85 -9.90 -10.06
CA SER A 273 -3.57 -11.32 -10.16
C SER A 273 -2.53 -11.67 -9.08
N ALA A 274 -1.80 -12.77 -9.22
CA ALA A 274 -0.73 -13.13 -8.29
C ALA A 274 0.34 -13.99 -8.96
N VAL A 275 1.56 -13.93 -8.41
CA VAL A 275 2.64 -14.88 -8.72
C VAL A 275 2.27 -16.34 -8.41
N GLY A 276 1.19 -16.56 -7.64
CA GLY A 276 0.59 -17.87 -7.43
C GLY A 276 0.17 -18.57 -8.74
N TRP A 277 0.05 -17.85 -9.85
CA TRP A 277 -0.18 -18.38 -11.19
C TRP A 277 0.90 -19.40 -11.62
N TYR A 278 2.15 -19.19 -11.22
CA TYR A 278 3.28 -20.04 -11.64
C TYR A 278 3.40 -21.35 -10.83
N GLY A 279 2.76 -21.45 -9.67
CA GLY A 279 2.88 -22.61 -8.77
C GLY A 279 4.27 -22.75 -8.15
N ASP A 280 4.60 -23.94 -7.63
CA ASP A 280 5.93 -24.23 -7.08
C ASP A 280 6.90 -24.68 -8.18
N ARG A 281 7.99 -23.94 -8.38
CA ARG A 281 8.96 -24.15 -9.46
C ARG A 281 10.41 -24.23 -8.99
N GLY A 282 10.62 -24.38 -7.69
CA GLY A 282 11.97 -24.51 -7.12
C GLY A 282 12.85 -23.31 -7.48
N ASP A 283 13.98 -23.56 -8.13
CA ASP A 283 15.01 -22.55 -8.48
C ASP A 283 14.82 -21.89 -9.86
N GLU A 284 13.83 -22.34 -10.63
CA GLU A 284 13.54 -21.84 -11.98
C GLU A 284 13.20 -20.35 -11.95
N GLN A 285 13.82 -19.56 -12.82
CA GLN A 285 13.46 -18.16 -13.01
C GLN A 285 12.17 -18.07 -13.82
N LEU A 286 11.18 -17.37 -13.26
CA LEU A 286 9.86 -17.24 -13.83
C LEU A 286 9.67 -15.82 -14.36
N THR A 287 9.20 -15.72 -15.60
CA THR A 287 8.92 -14.46 -16.28
C THR A 287 7.47 -14.48 -16.74
N GLU A 288 7.00 -13.37 -17.33
CA GLU A 288 5.65 -13.27 -17.87
C GLU A 288 5.38 -14.26 -19.03
N ASP A 289 6.43 -14.78 -19.68
CA ASP A 289 6.34 -15.80 -20.75
C ASP A 289 6.39 -17.24 -20.22
N SER A 290 6.56 -17.44 -18.92
CA SER A 290 6.61 -18.78 -18.32
C SER A 290 5.25 -19.48 -18.35
N THR A 291 5.27 -20.81 -18.35
CA THR A 291 4.05 -21.63 -18.34
C THR A 291 3.32 -21.61 -16.98
N PRO A 292 1.99 -21.81 -16.96
CA PRO A 292 1.24 -21.87 -15.71
C PRO A 292 1.64 -23.05 -14.85
N GLY A 293 1.53 -22.87 -13.54
CA GLY A 293 1.67 -23.97 -12.57
C GLY A 293 0.43 -24.84 -12.47
N GLU A 294 0.48 -25.81 -11.55
CA GLU A 294 -0.64 -26.71 -11.26
C GLU A 294 -1.14 -26.61 -9.82
N GLY A 295 -2.43 -26.91 -9.65
CA GLY A 295 -3.10 -26.98 -8.36
C GLY A 295 -3.83 -25.69 -7.98
N PHE A 296 -4.36 -25.68 -6.77
CA PHE A 296 -5.39 -24.71 -6.37
C PHE A 296 -5.06 -23.23 -6.62
N LEU A 297 -3.83 -22.77 -6.33
CA LEU A 297 -3.45 -21.37 -6.53
C LEU A 297 -3.29 -21.02 -8.02
N PRO A 298 -2.51 -21.78 -8.82
CA PRO A 298 -2.48 -21.60 -10.27
C PRO A 298 -3.86 -21.66 -10.92
N ASP A 299 -4.69 -22.63 -10.55
CA ASP A 299 -6.04 -22.82 -11.13
C ASP A 299 -6.90 -21.56 -10.91
N ILE A 300 -6.93 -21.01 -9.69
CA ILE A 300 -7.66 -19.76 -9.42
C ILE A 300 -7.09 -18.60 -10.22
N CYS A 301 -5.77 -18.45 -10.30
CA CYS A 301 -5.19 -17.31 -11.01
C CYS A 301 -5.51 -17.37 -12.51
N ARG A 302 -5.49 -18.55 -13.13
CA ARG A 302 -5.93 -18.73 -14.52
C ARG A 302 -7.40 -18.38 -14.70
N GLU A 303 -8.28 -18.96 -13.88
CA GLU A 303 -9.72 -18.66 -13.95
C GLU A 303 -10.02 -17.18 -13.67
N TRP A 304 -9.21 -16.53 -12.83
CA TRP A 304 -9.35 -15.10 -12.52
C TRP A 304 -8.95 -14.22 -13.70
N GLU A 305 -7.82 -14.50 -14.35
CA GLU A 305 -7.39 -13.80 -15.56
C GLU A 305 -8.37 -14.06 -16.72
N GLU A 306 -8.78 -15.31 -16.93
CA GLU A 306 -9.76 -15.70 -17.96
C GLU A 306 -11.14 -15.01 -17.78
N ALA A 307 -11.53 -14.68 -16.54
CA ALA A 307 -12.79 -13.98 -16.27
C ALA A 307 -12.86 -12.56 -16.85
N ALA A 308 -11.73 -11.97 -17.26
CA ALA A 308 -11.67 -10.67 -17.94
C ALA A 308 -11.71 -10.76 -19.47
N SER A 309 -11.76 -11.97 -20.04
CA SER A 309 -11.77 -12.21 -21.50
C SER A 309 -12.81 -11.35 -22.24
N THR A 310 -14.02 -11.21 -21.71
CA THR A 310 -15.07 -10.40 -22.33
C THR A 310 -14.70 -8.92 -22.48
N VAL A 311 -13.89 -8.37 -21.57
CA VAL A 311 -13.37 -6.99 -21.70
C VAL A 311 -12.28 -6.92 -22.75
N GLU A 312 -11.36 -7.87 -22.78
CA GLU A 312 -10.31 -7.95 -23.80
C GLU A 312 -10.91 -8.06 -25.21
N GLU A 313 -11.88 -8.95 -25.38
CA GLU A 313 -12.62 -9.16 -26.64
C GLU A 313 -13.39 -7.90 -27.09
N SER A 314 -13.77 -7.04 -26.14
CA SER A 314 -14.44 -5.77 -26.41
C SER A 314 -13.49 -4.63 -26.84
N GLY A 315 -12.18 -4.92 -26.93
CA GLY A 315 -11.15 -3.98 -27.40
C GLY A 315 -10.57 -3.07 -26.32
N VAL A 316 -10.94 -3.25 -25.05
CA VAL A 316 -10.38 -2.50 -23.92
C VAL A 316 -8.98 -3.04 -23.61
N ARG A 317 -8.02 -2.13 -23.37
CA ARG A 317 -6.67 -2.51 -22.93
C ARG A 317 -6.76 -3.16 -21.55
N THR A 318 -6.35 -4.42 -21.44
CA THR A 318 -6.36 -5.14 -20.16
C THR A 318 -4.95 -5.36 -19.66
N VAL A 319 -4.73 -5.11 -18.37
CA VAL A 319 -3.44 -5.32 -17.69
C VAL A 319 -3.64 -6.24 -16.49
N PHE A 320 -2.94 -7.37 -16.45
CA PHE A 320 -2.97 -8.33 -15.34
C PHE A 320 -1.76 -8.13 -14.43
N LEU A 321 -2.02 -7.88 -13.15
CA LEU A 321 -1.01 -7.53 -12.15
C LEU A 321 -0.64 -8.76 -11.32
N ARG A 322 0.33 -9.56 -11.75
CA ARG A 322 0.81 -10.73 -10.99
C ARG A 322 1.70 -10.28 -9.83
N THR A 323 1.05 -9.83 -8.76
CA THR A 323 1.70 -9.28 -7.57
C THR A 323 2.38 -10.36 -6.74
N GLY A 324 3.62 -10.07 -6.32
CA GLY A 324 4.40 -10.84 -5.36
C GLY A 324 3.96 -10.62 -3.91
N ILE A 325 4.85 -10.91 -2.97
CA ILE A 325 4.61 -10.65 -1.55
C ILE A 325 4.85 -9.16 -1.26
N VAL A 326 3.76 -8.40 -1.17
CA VAL A 326 3.82 -6.98 -0.80
C VAL A 326 4.29 -6.81 0.64
N LEU A 327 5.38 -6.07 0.85
CA LEU A 327 5.97 -5.81 2.15
C LEU A 327 5.22 -4.70 2.88
N THR A 328 4.41 -5.09 3.87
CA THR A 328 3.69 -4.17 4.74
C THR A 328 3.85 -4.53 6.20
N ALA A 329 4.21 -3.55 7.04
CA ALA A 329 4.36 -3.76 8.47
C ALA A 329 3.02 -3.96 9.20
N THR A 330 1.92 -3.51 8.59
CA THR A 330 0.58 -3.45 9.19
C THR A 330 -0.39 -4.50 8.66
N ALA A 331 -0.03 -5.22 7.59
CA ALA A 331 -0.87 -6.21 6.96
C ALA A 331 -0.04 -7.33 6.31
N GLY A 332 -0.68 -8.17 5.50
CA GLY A 332 0.01 -9.13 4.63
C GLY A 332 0.84 -10.18 5.37
N ALA A 333 1.83 -10.74 4.66
CA ALA A 333 2.71 -11.77 5.20
C ALA A 333 3.69 -11.20 6.23
N LEU A 334 4.31 -10.04 5.94
CA LEU A 334 5.29 -9.41 6.82
C LEU A 334 4.66 -9.05 8.18
N GLY A 335 3.51 -8.37 8.20
CA GLY A 335 2.82 -8.03 9.45
C GLY A 335 2.54 -9.24 10.35
N LYS A 336 2.18 -10.40 9.76
CA LYS A 336 1.98 -11.67 10.49
C LYS A 336 3.29 -12.26 11.03
N MET A 337 4.43 -11.99 10.39
CA MET A 337 5.75 -12.43 10.84
C MET A 337 6.35 -11.53 11.92
N LEU A 338 5.93 -10.26 12.04
CA LEU A 338 6.64 -9.29 12.88
C LEU A 338 6.64 -9.61 14.37
N LEU A 339 5.53 -10.11 14.93
CA LEU A 339 5.45 -10.36 16.38
C LEU A 339 6.52 -11.38 16.86
N PRO A 340 6.60 -12.61 16.32
CA PRO A 340 7.62 -13.57 16.75
C PRO A 340 9.05 -13.07 16.49
N PHE A 341 9.28 -12.35 15.39
CA PHE A 341 10.59 -11.75 15.10
C PHE A 341 10.98 -10.66 16.11
N LYS A 342 10.05 -9.77 16.49
CA LYS A 342 10.28 -8.73 17.51
C LYS A 342 10.60 -9.33 18.89
N MET A 343 10.05 -10.52 19.18
CA MET A 343 10.34 -11.31 20.38
C MET A 343 11.66 -12.09 20.32
N GLY A 344 12.39 -12.05 19.19
CA GLY A 344 13.64 -12.82 19.00
C GLY A 344 13.44 -14.31 18.73
N ALA A 345 12.20 -14.75 18.46
CA ALA A 345 11.83 -16.12 18.12
C ALA A 345 11.60 -16.31 16.62
N GLY A 346 12.12 -15.40 15.79
CA GLY A 346 12.04 -15.48 14.34
C GLY A 346 13.06 -16.45 13.74
N GLY A 347 12.84 -16.85 12.50
CA GLY A 347 13.79 -17.65 11.73
C GLY A 347 13.19 -18.21 10.44
N PRO A 348 13.93 -19.10 9.74
CA PRO A 348 13.51 -19.63 8.45
C PRO A 348 12.31 -20.57 8.58
N ILE A 349 11.43 -20.59 7.57
CA ILE A 349 10.27 -21.48 7.49
C ILE A 349 10.66 -22.68 6.61
N GLY A 350 10.41 -23.90 7.10
CA GLY A 350 10.84 -25.11 6.42
C GLY A 350 12.37 -25.23 6.35
N ASN A 351 12.90 -25.56 5.17
CA ASN A 351 14.35 -25.58 4.91
C ASN A 351 14.92 -24.19 4.56
N GLY A 352 14.05 -23.21 4.30
CA GLY A 352 14.39 -21.84 3.95
C GLY A 352 14.99 -21.65 2.55
N LYS A 353 14.97 -22.67 1.68
CA LYS A 353 15.49 -22.59 0.31
C LYS A 353 14.49 -22.02 -0.69
N GLN A 354 13.20 -22.04 -0.35
CA GLN A 354 12.16 -21.54 -1.23
C GLN A 354 12.36 -20.05 -1.52
N TRP A 355 12.20 -19.67 -2.79
CA TRP A 355 12.32 -18.29 -3.25
C TRP A 355 11.07 -17.49 -2.90
N MET A 356 11.30 -16.29 -2.38
CA MET A 356 10.28 -15.28 -2.12
C MET A 356 10.44 -14.14 -3.11
N SER A 357 9.45 -14.00 -3.99
CA SER A 357 9.30 -12.83 -4.84
C SER A 357 8.48 -11.79 -4.07
N TRP A 358 9.12 -10.70 -3.68
CA TRP A 358 8.55 -9.66 -2.83
C TRP A 358 8.50 -8.34 -3.60
N ILE A 359 7.68 -7.39 -3.17
CA ILE A 359 7.67 -6.02 -3.68
C ILE A 359 7.41 -5.06 -2.52
N SER A 360 8.00 -3.86 -2.54
CA SER A 360 7.65 -2.83 -1.56
C SER A 360 6.23 -2.32 -1.84
N LEU A 361 5.51 -1.85 -0.80
CA LEU A 361 4.19 -1.27 -1.05
C LEU A 361 4.26 -0.05 -1.97
N ASP A 362 5.35 0.72 -1.87
CA ASP A 362 5.60 1.87 -2.75
C ASP A 362 5.73 1.45 -4.20
N ASP A 363 6.58 0.45 -4.48
CA ASP A 363 6.77 -0.05 -5.84
C ASP A 363 5.50 -0.71 -6.39
N GLU A 364 4.70 -1.37 -5.55
CA GLU A 364 3.38 -1.87 -5.98
C GLU A 364 2.50 -0.73 -6.50
N ILE A 365 2.39 0.36 -5.74
CA ILE A 365 1.56 1.51 -6.11
C ILE A 365 2.10 2.24 -7.34
N TYR A 366 3.41 2.48 -7.38
CA TYR A 366 4.04 3.21 -8.47
C TYR A 366 4.11 2.39 -9.76
N ALA A 367 4.24 1.07 -9.69
CA ALA A 367 4.14 0.20 -10.86
C ALA A 367 2.72 0.21 -11.44
N ILE A 368 1.68 0.17 -10.60
CA ILE A 368 0.28 0.30 -11.06
C ILE A 368 0.08 1.64 -11.77
N ASN A 369 0.57 2.75 -11.21
CA ASN A 369 0.50 4.05 -11.86
C ASN A 369 1.27 4.09 -13.19
N HIS A 370 2.47 3.52 -13.24
CA HIS A 370 3.27 3.45 -14.45
C HIS A 370 2.52 2.71 -15.57
N LEU A 371 1.95 1.54 -15.28
CA LEU A 371 1.18 0.73 -16.24
C LEU A 371 -0.16 1.39 -16.63
N MET A 372 -0.76 2.16 -15.71
CA MET A 372 -1.96 2.93 -15.99
C MET A 372 -1.67 4.04 -17.01
N MET A 373 -0.62 4.84 -16.76
CA MET A 373 -0.25 6.01 -17.56
C MET A 373 0.52 5.65 -18.84
N ASN A 374 1.18 4.50 -18.90
CA ASN A 374 1.80 4.01 -20.12
C ASN A 374 0.78 3.27 -20.98
N THR A 375 0.34 3.89 -22.07
CA THR A 375 -0.69 3.34 -22.96
C THR A 375 -0.24 2.10 -23.74
N ASP A 376 1.07 1.86 -23.82
CA ASP A 376 1.63 0.68 -24.49
C ASP A 376 1.58 -0.58 -23.60
N SER A 377 1.37 -0.41 -22.28
CA SER A 377 1.33 -1.52 -21.33
C SER A 377 0.03 -2.33 -21.47
N LYS A 378 0.15 -3.61 -21.84
CA LYS A 378 -0.99 -4.54 -22.04
C LYS A 378 -0.63 -5.99 -21.74
N GLY A 379 -1.60 -6.77 -21.27
CA GLY A 379 -1.41 -8.17 -20.87
C GLY A 379 -0.78 -8.29 -19.49
N VAL A 380 0.04 -9.32 -19.29
CA VAL A 380 0.54 -9.72 -17.97
C VAL A 380 1.80 -8.94 -17.57
N TYR A 381 1.86 -8.52 -16.31
CA TYR A 381 3.05 -7.95 -15.66
C TYR A 381 3.31 -8.60 -14.31
N ASN A 382 4.55 -8.99 -14.05
CA ASN A 382 4.97 -9.41 -12.73
C ASN A 382 5.29 -8.18 -11.87
N LEU A 383 4.51 -7.98 -10.80
CA LEU A 383 4.77 -6.94 -9.81
C LEU A 383 5.59 -7.54 -8.66
N SER A 384 6.90 -7.63 -8.90
CA SER A 384 7.91 -8.09 -7.94
C SER A 384 9.17 -7.22 -8.06
N ALA A 385 9.88 -7.00 -6.96
CA ALA A 385 11.23 -6.45 -7.00
C ALA A 385 12.16 -7.33 -7.86
N PRO A 386 13.18 -6.75 -8.54
CA PRO A 386 14.01 -7.48 -9.49
C PRO A 386 14.90 -8.55 -8.85
N ASN A 387 15.10 -8.51 -7.54
CA ASN A 387 15.94 -9.43 -6.79
C ASN A 387 15.09 -10.29 -5.81
N PRO A 388 14.44 -11.37 -6.29
CA PRO A 388 13.82 -12.34 -5.41
C PRO A 388 14.88 -12.98 -4.51
N ILE A 389 14.45 -13.50 -3.35
CA ILE A 389 15.39 -13.92 -2.30
C ILE A 389 14.94 -15.22 -1.63
N GLU A 390 15.90 -16.09 -1.31
CA GLU A 390 15.62 -17.29 -0.50
C GLU A 390 15.06 -16.91 0.87
N GLN A 391 14.09 -17.69 1.34
CA GLN A 391 13.39 -17.45 2.60
C GLN A 391 14.35 -17.38 3.80
N LYS A 392 15.42 -18.18 3.83
CA LYS A 392 16.45 -18.13 4.89
C LYS A 392 17.18 -16.79 4.91
N LYS A 393 17.49 -16.23 3.74
CA LYS A 393 18.12 -14.92 3.62
C LYS A 393 17.12 -13.81 3.98
N PHE A 394 15.84 -13.97 3.62
CA PHE A 394 14.77 -13.08 4.08
C PHE A 394 14.70 -13.03 5.61
N ALA A 395 14.58 -14.19 6.28
CA ALA A 395 14.51 -14.28 7.74
C ALA A 395 15.73 -13.64 8.41
N LYS A 396 16.94 -13.94 7.92
CA LYS A 396 18.18 -13.34 8.44
C LYS A 396 18.18 -11.81 8.29
N THR A 397 17.72 -11.30 7.16
CA THR A 397 17.65 -9.85 6.88
C THR A 397 16.62 -9.16 7.77
N LEU A 398 15.43 -9.75 7.94
CA LEU A 398 14.42 -9.25 8.86
C LEU A 398 14.92 -9.18 10.31
N GLY A 399 15.59 -10.23 10.79
CA GLY A 399 16.25 -10.23 12.10
C GLY A 399 17.27 -9.11 12.25
N ARG A 400 18.12 -8.91 11.23
CA ARG A 400 19.11 -7.83 11.20
C ARG A 400 18.46 -6.44 11.27
N VAL A 401 17.43 -6.19 10.46
CA VAL A 401 16.70 -4.91 10.44
C VAL A 401 16.07 -4.63 11.79
N LEU A 402 15.42 -5.63 12.40
CA LEU A 402 14.81 -5.53 13.72
C LEU A 402 15.82 -5.53 14.88
N ARG A 403 17.10 -5.78 14.62
CA ARG A 403 18.14 -6.00 15.65
C ARG A 403 17.72 -7.10 16.64
N ARG A 404 17.26 -8.22 16.10
CA ARG A 404 16.81 -9.41 16.84
C ARG A 404 17.41 -10.70 16.24
N PRO A 405 17.67 -11.73 17.06
CA PRO A 405 18.04 -13.04 16.55
C PRO A 405 16.96 -13.60 15.61
N ALA A 406 17.39 -14.27 14.54
CA ALA A 406 16.51 -14.88 13.54
C ALA A 406 17.01 -16.28 13.15
N PHE A 407 17.19 -17.15 14.15
CA PHE A 407 17.74 -18.50 13.96
C PHE A 407 16.74 -19.62 14.26
N ALA A 408 15.55 -19.33 14.81
CA ALA A 408 14.59 -20.34 15.22
C ALA A 408 13.78 -20.82 14.00
N PRO A 409 14.08 -22.00 13.43
CA PRO A 409 13.35 -22.46 12.25
C PRO A 409 11.92 -22.81 12.63
N LEU A 410 10.96 -22.54 11.75
CA LEU A 410 9.59 -23.03 11.83
C LEU A 410 9.48 -24.30 10.98
N PRO A 411 9.50 -25.52 11.56
CA PRO A 411 9.50 -26.75 10.79
C PRO A 411 8.22 -26.92 9.98
N ARG A 412 8.32 -27.60 8.84
CA ARG A 412 7.18 -27.87 7.94
C ARG A 412 5.99 -28.51 8.65
N PHE A 413 6.22 -29.47 9.55
CA PHE A 413 5.12 -30.13 10.27
C PHE A 413 4.37 -29.16 11.19
N VAL A 414 5.06 -28.17 11.78
CA VAL A 414 4.44 -27.12 12.60
C VAL A 414 3.58 -26.20 11.74
N VAL A 415 4.08 -25.81 10.56
CA VAL A 415 3.28 -25.06 9.57
C VAL A 415 1.99 -25.80 9.25
N LYS A 416 2.09 -27.10 8.95
CA LYS A 416 0.93 -27.95 8.64
C LYS A 416 -0.05 -28.05 9.81
N ILE A 417 0.43 -28.19 11.05
CA ILE A 417 -0.42 -28.24 12.25
C ILE A 417 -1.16 -26.91 12.44
N LEU A 418 -0.45 -25.78 12.39
CA LEU A 418 -1.02 -24.45 12.67
C LEU A 418 -1.92 -23.96 11.55
N PHE A 419 -1.53 -24.17 10.29
CA PHE A 419 -2.10 -23.49 9.13
C PHE A 419 -2.65 -24.43 8.05
N GLY A 420 -2.36 -25.73 8.11
CA GLY A 420 -2.83 -26.72 7.13
C GLY A 420 -2.31 -26.47 5.71
N GLU A 421 -3.09 -26.88 4.70
CA GLU A 421 -2.79 -26.71 3.27
C GLU A 421 -2.44 -25.26 2.91
N MET A 422 -3.16 -24.28 3.47
CA MET A 422 -2.89 -22.85 3.29
C MET A 422 -1.45 -22.50 3.69
N GLY A 423 -1.00 -22.94 4.86
CA GLY A 423 0.34 -22.64 5.33
C GLY A 423 1.40 -23.25 4.42
N GLU A 424 1.20 -24.49 3.98
CA GLU A 424 2.13 -25.14 3.06
C GLU A 424 2.22 -24.37 1.74
N LYS A 425 1.09 -24.10 1.11
CA LYS A 425 1.02 -23.42 -0.19
C LYS A 425 1.57 -21.99 -0.15
N LEU A 426 1.27 -21.22 0.90
CA LEU A 426 1.68 -19.82 0.97
C LEU A 426 3.10 -19.59 1.51
N THR A 427 3.73 -20.60 2.14
CA THR A 427 5.02 -20.38 2.83
C THR A 427 6.13 -21.34 2.42
N LEU A 428 5.80 -22.45 1.75
CA LEU A 428 6.77 -23.49 1.38
C LEU A 428 6.96 -23.63 -0.14
N GLU A 429 6.03 -23.11 -0.96
CA GLU A 429 6.21 -23.08 -2.40
C GLU A 429 7.31 -22.06 -2.79
N SER A 430 8.02 -22.38 -3.86
CA SER A 430 9.16 -21.60 -4.33
C SER A 430 8.86 -20.95 -5.67
N GLN A 431 8.86 -19.62 -5.69
CA GLN A 431 8.58 -18.81 -6.87
C GLN A 431 9.67 -17.74 -7.01
N ARG A 432 10.56 -17.93 -7.98
CA ARG A 432 11.64 -16.98 -8.31
C ARG A 432 11.23 -16.14 -9.52
N VAL A 433 10.29 -15.23 -9.29
CA VAL A 433 9.67 -14.40 -10.32
C VAL A 433 10.51 -13.16 -10.58
N LEU A 434 10.62 -12.79 -11.85
CA LEU A 434 11.32 -11.61 -12.34
C LEU A 434 10.34 -10.67 -13.07
N PRO A 435 10.44 -9.35 -12.84
CA PRO A 435 9.59 -8.33 -13.46
C PRO A 435 10.12 -7.93 -14.85
N THR A 436 10.24 -8.88 -15.78
CA THR A 436 10.99 -8.64 -17.02
C THR A 436 10.34 -7.60 -17.91
N ARG A 437 9.01 -7.62 -18.02
CA ARG A 437 8.26 -6.66 -18.84
C ARG A 437 8.25 -5.26 -18.25
N LEU A 438 8.00 -5.16 -16.94
CA LEU A 438 8.01 -3.88 -16.24
C LEU A 438 9.39 -3.19 -16.32
N THR A 439 10.47 -3.97 -16.18
CA THR A 439 11.85 -3.48 -16.36
C THR A 439 12.14 -3.07 -17.81
N ALA A 440 11.65 -3.83 -18.80
CA ALA A 440 11.82 -3.52 -20.21
C ALA A 440 11.12 -2.21 -20.62
N GLU A 441 10.02 -1.84 -19.93
CA GLU A 441 9.32 -0.56 -20.09
C GLU A 441 10.01 0.62 -19.38
N GLY A 442 11.16 0.38 -18.73
CA GLY A 442 11.94 1.42 -18.09
C GLY A 442 11.45 1.81 -16.70
N TYR A 443 10.57 1.03 -16.07
CA TYR A 443 10.21 1.23 -14.68
C TYR A 443 11.44 1.09 -13.77
N GLN A 444 11.65 2.08 -12.90
CA GLN A 444 12.74 2.10 -11.94
C GLN A 444 12.21 1.80 -10.54
N PHE A 445 12.68 0.70 -9.96
CA PHE A 445 12.31 0.30 -8.61
C PHE A 445 12.98 1.18 -7.56
N ILE A 446 12.22 1.58 -6.55
CA ILE A 446 12.76 2.28 -5.39
C ILE A 446 13.48 1.30 -4.47
N HIS A 447 12.91 0.09 -4.33
CA HIS A 447 13.44 -0.94 -3.44
C HIS A 447 13.84 -2.19 -4.22
N GLU A 448 15.04 -2.19 -4.76
CA GLU A 448 15.63 -3.39 -5.40
C GLU A 448 16.25 -4.37 -4.39
N ASP A 449 16.66 -3.87 -3.22
CA ASP A 449 17.25 -4.66 -2.13
C ASP A 449 16.26 -4.84 -0.98
N LEU A 450 16.19 -6.07 -0.45
CA LEU A 450 15.26 -6.43 0.61
C LEU A 450 15.51 -5.64 1.90
N GLU A 451 16.78 -5.42 2.27
CA GLU A 451 17.08 -4.70 3.50
C GLU A 451 16.55 -3.27 3.42
N MET A 452 16.69 -2.60 2.27
CA MET A 452 16.10 -1.28 2.04
C MET A 452 14.58 -1.30 2.17
N GLY A 453 13.89 -2.21 1.46
CA GLY A 453 12.42 -2.32 1.52
C GLY A 453 11.89 -2.63 2.94
N LEU A 454 12.60 -3.48 3.69
CA LEU A 454 12.24 -3.78 5.08
C LEU A 454 12.50 -2.59 6.03
N ARG A 455 13.60 -1.86 5.83
CA ARG A 455 13.88 -0.66 6.64
C ARG A 455 12.84 0.42 6.41
N ASP A 456 12.43 0.61 5.17
CA ASP A 456 11.45 1.62 4.79
C ASP A 456 10.07 1.31 5.41
N THR A 457 9.53 0.10 5.17
CA THR A 457 8.22 -0.30 5.70
C THR A 457 8.17 -0.36 7.23
N LEU A 458 9.31 -0.60 7.90
CA LEU A 458 9.40 -0.67 9.37
C LEU A 458 9.84 0.63 10.03
N GLY A 459 10.23 1.65 9.26
CA GLY A 459 10.78 2.89 9.79
C GLY A 459 12.12 2.70 10.50
N LEU A 460 13.00 1.86 9.96
CA LEU A 460 14.27 1.48 10.58
C LEU A 460 15.45 1.79 9.65
N TRP A 461 15.50 3.00 9.10
CA TRP A 461 16.67 3.49 8.34
C TRP A 461 17.95 3.50 9.22
N LYS A 462 19.11 3.38 8.58
CA LYS A 462 20.41 3.33 9.26
C LYS A 462 20.93 4.70 9.62
#